data_AF-A0A931WH75-F1
#
_entry.id   AF-A0A931WH75-F1
#
_cell.length_a   1.000
_cell.length_b   1.000
_cell.length_c   1.000
_cell.angle_alpha   90.00
_cell.angle_beta   90.00
_cell.angle_gamma   90.00
#
_symmetry.space_group_name_H-M   'P 1'
#
loop_
_entity.id
_entity.type
_entity.pdbx_description
1 polymer ?
#
loop_
_entity_poly.entity_id
_entity_poly.type
_entity_poly.pdbx_seq_one_letter_code
_entity_poly.pdbx_strand_id
1 'polypeptide(L)' 'MLGMPSCREVTRLVASGEIETLRGFKRFLVRAHYLICRYCTRYAREIRLIGRAFKAAADSRDLSAQAGRLTGRILSRLN' A
#
# COMPACT_ATOMS: atom_id res chain seq x y z
N MET A 1 -29.28 -1.20 -9.33
CA MET A 1 -28.55 -0.73 -10.53
C MET A 1 -27.19 -0.20 -10.10
N LEU A 2 -26.13 -1.02 -10.13
CA LEU A 2 -24.78 -0.61 -9.70
C LEU A 2 -23.98 -0.17 -10.93
N GLY A 3 -24.16 1.08 -11.34
CA GLY A 3 -23.42 1.68 -12.46
C GLY A 3 -22.28 2.54 -11.92
N MET A 4 -21.04 2.12 -12.18
CA MET A 4 -19.77 2.87 -12.04
C MET A 4 -19.49 3.59 -10.69
N PRO A 5 -18.44 3.21 -9.94
CA PRO A 5 -18.05 3.93 -8.73
C PRO A 5 -17.63 5.35 -9.07
N SER A 6 -18.03 6.30 -8.21
CA SER A 6 -17.65 7.71 -8.36
C SER A 6 -16.15 7.90 -8.09
N CYS A 7 -15.55 8.98 -8.62
CA CYS A 7 -14.15 9.30 -8.35
C CYS A 7 -13.86 9.35 -6.84
N ARG A 8 -14.79 9.87 -6.03
CA ARG A 8 -14.67 9.94 -4.57
C ARG A 8 -14.63 8.56 -3.90
N GLU A 9 -15.44 7.63 -4.41
CA GLU A 9 -15.45 6.25 -3.91
C GLU A 9 -14.15 5.53 -4.28
N VAL A 10 -13.69 5.71 -5.52
CA VAL A 10 -12.41 5.13 -5.99
C VAL A 10 -11.24 5.68 -5.18
N THR A 11 -11.14 6.99 -4.97
CA THR A 11 -10.04 7.57 -4.17
C THR A 11 -10.07 7.09 -2.73
N ARG A 12 -11.25 6.97 -2.12
CA ARG A 12 -11.41 6.40 -0.78
C ARG A 12 -10.90 4.95 -0.72
N LEU A 13 -11.28 4.11 -1.68
CA LEU A 13 -10.85 2.72 -1.77
C LEU A 13 -9.34 2.59 -2.00
N VAL A 14 -8.75 3.49 -2.80
CA VAL A 14 -7.30 3.56 -3.02
C VAL A 14 -6.58 3.93 -1.72
N ALA A 15 -7.06 4.95 -1.01
CA ALA A 15 -6.43 5.44 0.21
C ALA A 15 -6.52 4.44 1.36
N SER A 16 -7.61 3.66 1.46
CA SER A 16 -7.76 2.63 2.49
C SER A 16 -6.95 1.36 2.22
N GLY A 17 -6.39 1.19 1.02
CA GLY A 17 -5.69 -0.04 0.63
C GLY A 17 -6.62 -1.25 0.43
N GLU A 18 -7.94 -1.06 0.52
CA GLU A 18 -8.94 -2.14 0.48
C GLU A 18 -9.17 -2.73 -0.93
N ILE A 19 -8.55 -2.18 -1.97
CA ILE A 19 -8.70 -2.69 -3.35
C ILE A 19 -8.26 -4.15 -3.47
N GLU A 20 -7.25 -4.56 -2.70
CA GLU A 20 -6.74 -5.93 -2.73
C GLU A 20 -7.62 -6.91 -1.94
N THR A 21 -8.29 -6.42 -0.89
CA THR A 21 -9.22 -7.21 -0.06
C THR A 21 -10.62 -7.31 -0.67
N LEU A 22 -10.98 -6.37 -1.56
CA LEU A 22 -12.20 -6.41 -2.35
C LEU A 22 -12.18 -7.59 -3.36
N ARG A 23 -12.96 -8.63 -3.08
CA ARG A 23 -13.23 -9.71 -4.02
C ARG A 23 -14.44 -9.39 -4.91
N GLY A 24 -14.33 -9.73 -6.20
CA GLY A 24 -15.46 -9.75 -7.14
C GLY A 24 -15.70 -8.47 -7.95
N PHE A 25 -16.98 -8.16 -8.19
CA PHE A 25 -17.44 -7.15 -9.16
C PHE A 25 -16.95 -5.73 -8.84
N LYS A 26 -16.86 -5.36 -7.55
CA LYS A 26 -16.35 -4.05 -7.13
C LYS A 26 -14.91 -3.81 -7.57
N ARG A 27 -14.06 -4.84 -7.54
CA ARG A 27 -12.66 -4.73 -8.01
C ARG A 27 -12.62 -4.53 -9.52
N PHE A 28 -13.51 -5.18 -10.26
CA PHE A 28 -13.64 -4.98 -11.71
C PHE A 28 -14.10 -3.56 -12.04
N LEU A 29 -15.12 -3.05 -11.34
CA LEU A 29 -15.61 -1.69 -11.54
C LEU A 29 -14.56 -0.61 -11.27
N VAL A 30 -13.76 -0.75 -10.21
CA VAL A 30 -12.65 0.19 -9.93
C VAL A 30 -11.60 0.14 -11.04
N ARG A 31 -11.29 -1.06 -11.57
CA ARG A 31 -10.39 -1.21 -12.72
C ARG A 31 -10.95 -0.56 -13.99
N ALA A 32 -12.24 -0.75 -14.26
CA ALA A 32 -12.92 -0.09 -15.37
C ALA A 32 -12.88 1.45 -15.22
N HIS A 33 -13.04 1.96 -13.99
CA HIS A 33 -12.94 3.39 -13.72
C HIS A 33 -11.55 3.97 -14.06
N TYR A 34 -10.46 3.22 -13.82
CA TYR A 34 -9.12 3.66 -14.22
C TYR A 34 -8.92 3.78 -15.74
N LEU A 35 -9.68 3.03 -16.54
CA LEU A 35 -9.61 3.09 -17.99
C LEU A 35 -10.27 4.37 -18.55
N ILE A 36 -11.32 4.84 -17.87
CA ILE A 36 -12.09 6.03 -18.30
C ILE A 36 -11.60 7.33 -17.63
N CYS A 37 -11.04 7.25 -16.42
CA CYS A 37 -10.66 8.42 -15.63
C CYS A 37 -9.14 8.49 -15.41
N ARG A 38 -8.49 9.40 -16.15
CA ARG A 38 -7.03 9.63 -16.06
C ARG A 38 -6.59 10.14 -14.68
N TYR A 39 -7.44 10.93 -14.01
CA TYR A 39 -7.13 11.49 -12.69
C TYR A 39 -7.06 10.39 -11.61
N CYS A 40 -8.03 9.48 -11.58
CA CYS A 40 -8.01 8.36 -10.64
C CYS A 40 -6.82 7.42 -10.90
N THR A 41 -6.42 7.24 -12.16
CA THR A 41 -5.22 6.47 -12.51
C THR A 41 -3.94 7.13 -12.00
N ARG A 42 -3.82 8.46 -12.12
CA ARG A 42 -2.68 9.21 -11.59
C ARG A 42 -2.64 9.15 -10.06
N TYR A 43 -3.76 9.43 -9.41
CA TYR A 43 -3.89 9.37 -7.96
C TYR A 43 -3.51 7.99 -7.39
N ALA A 44 -4.01 6.91 -8.01
CA ALA A 44 -3.66 5.56 -7.61
C ALA A 44 -2.16 5.26 -7.75
N ARG A 45 -1.49 5.84 -8.75
CA ARG A 45 -0.04 5.71 -8.90
C ARG A 45 0.72 6.45 -7.81
N GLU A 46 0.30 7.68 -7.48
CA GLU A 46 0.89 8.51 -6.43
C GLU A 46 0.78 7.85 -5.05
N ILE A 47 -0.42 7.38 -4.66
CA ILE A 47 -0.62 6.68 -3.38
C ILE A 47 0.21 5.40 -3.30
N ARG A 48 0.31 4.63 -4.38
CA ARG A 48 1.17 3.42 -4.40
C ARG A 48 2.66 3.73 -4.30
N LEU A 49 3.12 4.88 -4.82
CA LEU A 49 4.50 5.32 -4.67
C LEU A 49 4.78 5.68 -3.22
N ILE A 50 3.91 6.48 -2.61
CA ILE A 50 3.98 6.86 -1.20
C ILE A 50 3.98 5.60 -0.30
N GLY A 51 3.05 4.68 -0.52
CA GLY A 51 2.98 3.43 0.23
C GLY A 51 4.24 2.56 0.11
N ARG A 52 4.84 2.48 -1.09
CA ARG A 52 6.11 1.76 -1.28
C ARG A 52 7.27 2.44 -0.57
N ALA A 53 7.34 3.77 -0.59
CA ALA A 53 8.37 4.52 0.12
C ALA A 53 8.27 4.32 1.64
N PHE A 54 7.06 4.39 2.21
CA PHE A 54 6.83 4.10 3.63
C PHE A 54 7.21 2.67 3.99
N LYS A 55 6.85 1.69 3.17
CA LYS A 55 7.23 0.29 3.40
C LYS A 55 8.75 0.10 3.37
N ALA A 56 9.43 0.65 2.38
CA ALA A 56 10.89 0.55 2.28
C ALA A 56 11.60 1.24 3.47
N ALA A 57 11.07 2.38 3.93
CA ALA A 57 11.58 3.05 5.12
C ALA A 57 11.35 2.23 6.40
N ALA A 58 10.18 1.59 6.54
CA ALA A 58 9.90 0.69 7.66
C ALA A 58 10.84 -0.53 7.67
N ASP A 59 11.00 -1.21 6.53
CA ASP A 59 11.85 -2.38 6.39
C ASP A 59 13.32 -2.04 6.74
N SER A 60 13.81 -0.86 6.33
CA SER A 60 15.16 -0.38 6.66
C SER A 60 15.36 -0.12 8.16
N ARG A 61 14.34 0.38 8.85
CA ARG A 61 14.35 0.58 10.31
C ARG A 61 14.36 -0.75 11.05
N ASP A 62 13.58 -1.72 10.58
CA ASP A 62 13.50 -3.05 11.18
C ASP A 62 14.83 -3.82 11.07
N LEU A 63 15.50 -3.75 9.91
CA LEU A 63 16.84 -4.32 9.72
C LEU A 63 17.86 -3.70 10.67
N SER A 64 17.85 -2.37 10.81
CA SER A 64 18.74 -1.64 11.73
C SER A 64 18.48 -2.06 13.18
N ALA A 65 17.22 -2.18 13.58
CA ALA A 65 16.83 -2.65 14.91
C ALA A 65 17.25 -4.11 15.15
N GLN A 66 17.12 -4.97 14.14
CA GLN A 66 17.51 -6.37 14.22
C GLN A 66 19.02 -6.54 14.36
N ALA A 67 19.81 -5.75 13.61
CA ALA A 67 21.26 -5.74 13.72
C ALA A 67 21.70 -5.38 15.15
N GLY A 68 21.12 -4.33 15.76
CA GLY A 68 21.39 -3.97 17.15
C GLY A 68 21.07 -5.10 18.15
N ARG A 69 19.94 -5.79 17.97
CA ARG A 69 19.57 -6.94 18.81
C ARG A 69 20.55 -8.11 18.67
N LEU A 70 21.00 -8.41 17.45
CA LEU A 70 21.95 -9.50 17.20
C LEU A 70 23.32 -9.19 17.82
N THR A 71 23.82 -7.96 17.64
CA THR A 71 25.07 -7.52 18.26
C THR A 71 24.99 -7.63 19.79
N GLY A 72 23.89 -7.22 20.41
CA GLY A 72 23.67 -7.38 21.85
C GLY A 72 23.75 -8.84 22.32
N ARG A 73 23.18 -9.78 21.55
CA ARG A 73 23.25 -11.22 21.87
C ARG A 73 24.65 -11.82 21.72
N ILE A 74 25.42 -11.35 20.74
CA ILE A 74 26.79 -11.84 20.53
C ILE A 74 27.68 -11.40 21.69
N LEU A 75 27.59 -10.13 22.07
CA LEU A 75 28.36 -9.57 23.20
C LEU A 75 28.00 -10.26 24.52
N SER A 76 26.71 -10.55 24.75
CA SER A 76 26.28 -11.24 25.97
C SER A 76 26.70 -12.71 26.07
N ARG A 77 27.25 -13.32 25.00
CA ARG A 77 27.78 -14.70 25.02
C ARG A 77 29.29 -14.78 25.15
N LEU A 78 29.99 -13.65 24.99
CA LEU A 78 31.45 -13.57 25.08
C LEU A 78 31.93 -13.12 26.47
N ASN A 79 31.00 -12.73 27.34
CA ASN A 79 31.21 -12.35 28.74
C ASN A 79 30.52 -13.37 29.66
#